data_AF-A0A7V1NC13-F1
#
_entry.id   AF-A0A7V1NC13-F1
#
_cell.length_a   1.000
_cell.length_b   1.000
_cell.length_c   1.000
_cell.angle_alpha   90.00
_cell.angle_beta   90.00
_cell.angle_gamma   90.00
#
_symmetry.space_group_name_H-M   'P 1'
#
loop_
_entity.id
_entity.type
_entity.pdbx_description
1 polymer ?
#
loop_
_entity_poly.entity_id
_entity_poly.type
_entity_poly.pdbx_seq_one_letter_code
_entity_poly.pdbx_strand_id
1 'polypeptide(L)'
;MKLMSPEKDAASSLRNREWGVDLDAPDLPTSEIGFLRELGGPTLLHLRGADGTRTRVVTTLLHGNEPSGLRAIHRWLREARRPATNVLFFIARIDAALREPPFSVRHLPDRRDFNRCFRPPWCDEEGRLAREVLDRILAVGPECLVDLHNNTGHNPAYGVAVRIDVTSLALISLYADRVVHAPLALGTLVEATIDHFPSVTIECGRSGDPAADETAYRGLARTLEEDDLHLEAFDGPMSVLEDPIRVCVTDAAGLAFGEAPDADADLTISADIDRHNFERLSPGTPIGWIRPGSAWPLDARRPDGTECSHEMFRTREGILETRFEFIPIMMTTRPEIAKSDCLFYAVREGSRTGRR
;
A
#
# COMPACT_ATOMS: atom_id res chain seq x y z
N MET A 1 -15.02 -29.03 -34.12
CA MET A 1 -14.44 -29.12 -32.76
C MET A 1 -12.92 -29.13 -32.92
N LYS A 2 -12.30 -27.94 -32.95
CA LYS A 2 -10.84 -27.79 -33.12
C LYS A 2 -10.23 -27.96 -31.72
N LEU A 3 -9.43 -29.01 -31.56
CA LEU A 3 -8.59 -29.24 -30.39
C LEU A 3 -7.67 -28.03 -30.22
N MET A 4 -7.85 -27.28 -29.13
CA MET A 4 -6.87 -26.31 -28.69
C MET A 4 -5.60 -27.06 -28.29
N SER A 5 -4.49 -26.64 -28.88
CA SER A 5 -3.13 -27.05 -28.50
C SER A 5 -2.87 -26.75 -27.02
N PRO A 6 -2.09 -27.58 -26.30
CA PRO A 6 -1.61 -27.22 -24.98
C PRO A 6 -0.75 -25.96 -25.10
N GLU A 7 -1.10 -24.92 -24.34
CA GLU A 7 -0.22 -23.77 -24.12
C GLU A 7 1.11 -24.29 -23.61
N LYS A 8 2.20 -23.91 -24.27
CA LYS A 8 3.55 -24.15 -23.76
C LYS A 8 3.67 -23.39 -22.45
N ASP A 9 3.82 -24.10 -21.34
CA ASP A 9 4.21 -23.53 -20.05
C ASP A 9 5.47 -22.68 -20.26
N ALA A 10 5.31 -21.35 -20.24
CA ALA A 10 6.44 -20.45 -20.13
C ALA A 10 7.11 -20.74 -18.79
N ALA A 11 8.44 -20.94 -18.78
CA ALA A 11 9.19 -21.11 -17.54
C ALA A 11 8.85 -19.97 -16.57
N SER A 12 8.52 -20.31 -15.31
CA SER A 12 8.14 -19.32 -14.30
C SER A 12 9.23 -18.26 -14.14
N SER A 13 8.81 -16.99 -14.12
CA SER A 13 9.69 -15.86 -13.79
C SER A 13 9.92 -15.71 -12.28
N LEU A 14 9.16 -16.46 -11.46
CA LEU A 14 9.25 -16.45 -10.01
C LEU A 14 10.45 -17.29 -9.55
N ARG A 15 11.36 -16.65 -8.82
CA ARG A 15 12.53 -17.29 -8.22
C ARG A 15 12.17 -17.78 -6.83
N ASN A 16 12.59 -19.00 -6.49
CA ASN A 16 12.46 -19.55 -5.14
C ASN A 16 13.85 -19.64 -4.50
N ARG A 17 14.00 -19.06 -3.31
CA ARG A 17 15.21 -19.17 -2.48
C ARG A 17 14.81 -19.69 -1.11
N GLU A 18 15.56 -20.67 -0.60
CA GLU A 18 15.42 -21.16 0.77
C GLU A 18 16.70 -20.83 1.53
N TRP A 19 16.56 -20.24 2.72
CA TRP A 19 17.65 -20.08 3.68
C TRP A 19 17.38 -20.91 4.94
N GLY A 20 18.44 -21.59 5.38
CA GLY A 20 18.41 -22.52 6.51
C GLY A 20 18.42 -21.83 7.87
N VAL A 21 18.27 -22.66 8.91
CA VAL A 21 18.15 -22.28 10.33
C VAL A 21 19.43 -21.63 10.88
N ASP A 22 20.56 -21.99 10.30
CA ASP A 22 21.88 -21.45 10.62
C ASP A 22 22.23 -20.42 9.54
N LEU A 23 21.69 -19.22 9.69
CA LEU A 23 22.17 -18.05 8.95
C LEU A 23 23.55 -17.68 9.54
N ASP A 24 24.59 -18.46 9.23
CA ASP A 24 25.96 -17.94 9.30
C ASP A 24 25.95 -16.64 8.51
N ALA A 25 26.12 -15.51 9.21
CA ALA A 25 25.83 -14.15 8.74
C ALA A 25 25.80 -14.08 7.21
N PRO A 26 24.60 -14.16 6.59
CA PRO A 26 24.53 -14.43 5.16
C PRO A 26 25.34 -13.34 4.49
N ASP A 27 26.21 -13.72 3.53
CA ASP A 27 27.05 -12.79 2.76
C ASP A 27 26.15 -11.94 1.85
N LEU A 28 25.28 -11.16 2.49
CA LEU A 28 24.30 -10.32 1.86
C LEU A 28 25.00 -9.02 1.50
N PRO A 29 24.73 -8.50 0.30
CA PRO A 29 25.21 -7.20 -0.10
C PRO A 29 24.91 -6.15 0.98
N THR A 30 25.85 -5.27 1.24
CA THR A 30 25.70 -4.25 2.30
C THR A 30 24.60 -3.24 2.00
N SER A 31 24.21 -3.08 0.72
CA SER A 31 23.13 -2.20 0.28
C SER A 31 21.91 -2.99 -0.19
N GLU A 32 20.74 -2.40 0.00
CA GLU A 32 19.45 -2.92 -0.45
C GLU A 32 19.40 -3.07 -1.99
N ILE A 33 20.08 -2.18 -2.72
CA ILE A 33 20.20 -2.26 -4.18
C ILE A 33 21.06 -3.47 -4.59
N GLY A 34 22.18 -3.70 -3.88
CA GLY A 34 23.01 -4.87 -4.10
C GLY A 34 22.22 -6.16 -3.87
N PHE A 35 21.42 -6.18 -2.80
CA PHE A 35 20.54 -7.30 -2.48
C PHE A 35 19.52 -7.57 -3.58
N LEU A 36 18.81 -6.54 -4.08
CA LEU A 36 17.90 -6.66 -5.21
C LEU A 36 18.57 -7.21 -6.49
N ARG A 37 19.79 -6.73 -6.79
CA ARG A 37 20.55 -7.20 -7.96
C ARG A 37 20.91 -8.67 -7.84
N GLU A 38 21.25 -9.13 -6.63
CA GLU A 38 21.53 -10.53 -6.38
C GLU A 38 20.27 -11.39 -6.55
N LEU A 39 19.11 -10.93 -6.05
CA LEU A 39 17.83 -11.62 -6.23
C LEU A 39 17.47 -11.80 -7.71
N GLY A 40 17.64 -10.76 -8.53
CA GLY A 40 17.60 -10.84 -9.99
C GLY A 40 16.21 -11.07 -10.60
N GLY A 41 15.13 -10.83 -9.85
CA GLY A 41 13.74 -10.94 -10.30
C GLY A 41 12.75 -11.19 -9.14
N PRO A 42 11.44 -11.24 -9.42
CA PRO A 42 10.43 -11.57 -8.40
C PRO A 42 10.83 -12.83 -7.63
N THR A 43 10.87 -12.75 -6.30
CA THR A 43 11.45 -13.80 -5.45
C THR A 43 10.53 -14.15 -4.28
N LEU A 44 10.28 -15.45 -4.10
CA LEU A 44 9.87 -16.04 -2.82
C LEU A 44 11.11 -16.46 -2.04
N LEU A 45 11.32 -15.85 -0.87
CA LEU A 45 12.40 -16.17 0.05
C LEU A 45 11.83 -16.83 1.30
N HIS A 46 12.16 -18.11 1.49
CA HIS A 46 11.73 -18.92 2.61
C HIS A 46 12.80 -18.95 3.70
N LEU A 47 12.43 -18.57 4.93
CA LEU A 47 13.24 -18.73 6.13
C LEU A 47 12.62 -19.75 7.07
N ARG A 48 13.45 -20.60 7.65
CA ARG A 48 13.01 -21.55 8.67
C ARG A 48 13.03 -20.93 10.06
N GLY A 49 11.93 -21.06 10.78
CA GLY A 49 11.77 -20.53 12.14
C GLY A 49 12.20 -21.45 13.25
N ALA A 50 11.98 -21.02 14.48
CA ALA A 50 12.01 -21.87 15.67
C ALA A 50 10.91 -22.93 15.61
N ASP A 51 9.69 -22.50 15.31
CA ASP A 51 8.54 -23.35 15.05
C ASP A 51 8.35 -23.55 13.54
N GLY A 52 8.69 -24.75 13.08
CA GLY A 52 8.54 -25.13 11.68
C GLY A 52 7.12 -25.50 11.25
N THR A 53 6.14 -25.48 12.15
CA THR A 53 4.75 -25.87 11.86
C THR A 53 3.87 -24.69 11.45
N ARG A 54 4.28 -23.46 11.77
CA ARG A 54 3.59 -22.22 11.44
C ARG A 54 4.39 -21.41 10.43
N THR A 55 3.69 -20.61 9.63
CA THR A 55 4.31 -19.73 8.63
C THR A 55 3.67 -18.34 8.67
N ARG A 56 4.48 -17.29 8.61
CA ARG A 56 4.05 -15.90 8.38
C ARG A 56 4.46 -15.46 6.99
N VAL A 57 3.61 -14.69 6.32
CA VAL A 57 3.92 -14.11 5.00
C VAL A 57 4.10 -12.62 5.13
N VAL A 58 5.18 -12.09 4.53
CA VAL A 58 5.38 -10.65 4.38
C VAL A 58 5.68 -10.34 2.93
N THR A 59 4.95 -9.40 2.35
CA THR A 59 5.14 -8.96 0.97
C THR A 59 5.63 -7.52 0.91
N THR A 60 6.45 -7.21 -0.09
CA THR A 60 6.89 -5.83 -0.35
C THR A 60 7.24 -5.66 -1.82
N LEU A 61 7.43 -4.41 -2.24
CA LEU A 61 7.69 -4.01 -3.62
C LEU A 61 6.63 -4.52 -4.60
N LEU A 62 5.35 -4.62 -4.19
CA LEU A 62 4.28 -4.69 -5.19
C LEU A 62 4.30 -3.44 -6.10
N HIS A 63 4.80 -2.33 -5.56
CA HIS A 63 5.26 -1.16 -6.31
C HIS A 63 6.76 -0.92 -6.12
N GLY A 64 7.47 -0.62 -7.20
CA GLY A 64 8.93 -0.46 -7.20
C GLY A 64 9.44 0.78 -6.46
N ASN A 65 8.61 1.78 -6.19
CA ASN A 65 8.99 3.05 -5.57
C ASN A 65 8.73 3.12 -4.05
N GLU A 66 8.49 1.97 -3.42
CA GLU A 66 8.06 1.86 -2.02
C GLU A 66 9.05 0.96 -1.24
N PRO A 67 10.25 1.49 -0.91
CA PRO A 67 11.39 0.68 -0.47
C PRO A 67 11.37 0.29 1.02
N SER A 68 10.50 0.86 1.86
CA SER A 68 10.64 0.69 3.32
C SER A 68 10.52 -0.76 3.77
N GLY A 69 9.60 -1.54 3.18
CA GLY A 69 9.49 -2.97 3.46
C GLY A 69 10.73 -3.77 3.02
N LEU A 70 11.30 -3.46 1.85
CA LEU A 70 12.55 -4.09 1.40
C LEU A 70 13.70 -3.76 2.37
N ARG A 71 13.85 -2.49 2.75
CA ARG A 71 14.91 -2.05 3.67
C ARG A 71 14.78 -2.73 5.02
N ALA A 72 13.57 -2.87 5.53
CA ALA A 72 13.27 -3.60 6.75
C ALA A 72 13.69 -5.07 6.65
N ILE A 73 13.27 -5.77 5.59
CA ILE A 73 13.65 -7.17 5.33
C ILE A 73 15.17 -7.31 5.22
N HIS A 74 15.82 -6.49 4.41
CA HIS A 74 17.27 -6.53 4.20
C HIS A 74 18.04 -6.29 5.50
N ARG A 75 17.65 -5.29 6.28
CA ARG A 75 18.25 -5.00 7.60
C ARG A 75 18.08 -6.18 8.54
N TRP A 76 16.88 -6.72 8.68
CA TRP A 76 16.60 -7.83 9.58
C TRP A 76 17.38 -9.10 9.21
N LEU A 77 17.48 -9.41 7.92
CA LEU A 77 18.26 -10.54 7.41
C LEU A 77 19.76 -10.41 7.72
N ARG A 78 20.30 -9.19 7.62
CA ARG A 78 21.71 -8.90 7.96
C ARG A 78 22.01 -8.99 9.45
N GLU A 79 21.00 -8.89 10.30
CA GLU A 79 21.14 -9.10 11.74
C GLU A 79 21.25 -10.60 12.10
N ALA A 80 21.13 -11.50 11.11
CA ALA A 80 21.29 -12.96 11.26
C ALA A 80 20.44 -13.55 12.39
N ARG A 81 19.23 -13.02 12.55
CA ARG A 81 18.28 -13.44 13.58
C ARG A 81 17.48 -14.63 13.12
N ARG A 82 16.97 -15.42 14.07
CA ARG A 82 16.06 -16.54 13.79
C ARG A 82 14.62 -16.10 14.05
N PRO A 83 13.68 -16.30 13.10
CA PRO A 83 12.28 -15.94 13.33
C PRO A 83 11.59 -16.99 14.22
N ALA A 84 10.52 -16.60 14.89
CA ALA A 84 9.72 -17.46 15.76
C ALA A 84 9.05 -18.60 14.98
N THR A 85 8.54 -18.30 13.78
CA THR A 85 7.88 -19.25 12.87
C THR A 85 8.58 -19.25 11.50
N ASN A 86 8.21 -20.16 10.60
CA ASN A 86 8.69 -20.04 9.22
C ASN A 86 8.23 -18.69 8.64
N VAL A 87 9.04 -18.13 7.75
CA VAL A 87 8.71 -16.86 7.09
C VAL A 87 8.80 -17.05 5.59
N LEU A 88 7.77 -16.60 4.90
CA LEU A 88 7.79 -16.49 3.44
C LEU A 88 7.75 -15.01 3.07
N PHE A 89 8.89 -14.50 2.60
CA PHE A 89 8.96 -13.18 2.00
C PHE A 89 8.62 -13.26 0.53
N PHE A 90 7.80 -12.34 0.05
CA PHE A 90 7.64 -12.10 -1.38
C PHE A 90 8.11 -10.69 -1.74
N ILE A 91 9.13 -10.63 -2.59
CA ILE A 91 9.73 -9.39 -3.09
C ILE A 91 9.42 -9.32 -4.58
N ALA A 92 8.46 -8.47 -4.97
CA ALA A 92 7.84 -8.56 -6.29
C ALA A 92 8.58 -7.79 -7.40
N ARG A 93 8.37 -6.47 -7.50
CA ARG A 93 8.79 -5.63 -8.63
C ARG A 93 10.22 -5.12 -8.48
N ILE A 94 11.16 -6.06 -8.43
CA ILE A 94 12.60 -5.78 -8.41
C ILE A 94 13.03 -5.00 -9.66
N ASP A 95 12.44 -5.34 -10.80
CA ASP A 95 12.66 -4.68 -12.08
C ASP A 95 12.33 -3.18 -12.03
N ALA A 96 11.16 -2.81 -11.49
CA ALA A 96 10.74 -1.43 -11.31
C ALA A 96 11.59 -0.72 -10.25
N ALA A 97 11.90 -1.39 -9.14
CA ALA A 97 12.73 -0.83 -8.07
C ALA A 97 14.16 -0.51 -8.51
N LEU A 98 14.73 -1.29 -9.44
CA LEU A 98 16.07 -1.08 -9.99
C LEU A 98 16.13 -0.09 -11.16
N ARG A 99 15.00 0.44 -11.64
CA ARG A 99 15.02 1.48 -12.69
C ARG A 99 15.70 2.72 -12.16
N GLU A 100 16.62 3.28 -12.94
CA GLU A 100 17.34 4.50 -12.56
C GLU A 100 16.44 5.75 -12.68
N PRO A 101 16.41 6.63 -11.66
CA PRO A 101 17.04 6.46 -10.34
C PRO A 101 16.29 5.41 -9.49
N PRO A 102 16.96 4.56 -8.70
CA PRO A 102 16.32 3.44 -7.99
C PRO A 102 15.15 3.91 -7.11
N PHE A 103 14.13 3.06 -7.00
CA PHE A 103 12.91 3.32 -6.24
C PHE A 103 12.13 4.57 -6.70
N SER A 104 12.25 4.98 -7.96
CA SER A 104 11.49 6.11 -8.51
C SER A 104 10.24 5.71 -9.29
N VAL A 105 10.16 4.44 -9.71
CA VAL A 105 9.12 3.95 -10.62
C VAL A 105 8.19 2.98 -9.88
N ARG A 106 6.89 3.30 -9.89
CA ARG A 106 5.83 2.47 -9.27
C ARG A 106 5.69 1.12 -9.95
N HIS A 107 5.53 1.15 -11.26
CA HIS A 107 5.55 -0.03 -12.13
C HIS A 107 6.15 0.40 -13.46
N LEU A 108 6.71 -0.55 -14.20
CA LEU A 108 7.28 -0.24 -15.52
C LEU A 108 6.21 0.34 -16.47
N PRO A 109 6.60 1.22 -17.42
CA PRO A 109 5.72 1.63 -18.50
C PRO A 109 5.14 0.41 -19.23
N ASP A 110 3.90 0.53 -19.70
CA ASP A 110 3.18 -0.51 -20.45
C ASP A 110 2.90 -1.81 -19.68
N ARG A 111 3.11 -1.81 -18.38
CA ARG A 111 2.89 -2.96 -17.48
C ARG A 111 1.77 -2.62 -16.51
N ARG A 112 0.91 -3.59 -16.22
CA ARG A 112 -0.16 -3.39 -15.23
C ARG A 112 0.43 -3.12 -13.86
N ASP A 113 -0.30 -2.34 -13.06
CA ASP A 113 -0.04 -2.25 -11.62
C ASP A 113 -0.19 -3.66 -11.04
N PHE A 114 0.90 -4.18 -10.48
CA PHE A 114 0.95 -5.56 -10.00
C PHE A 114 0.02 -5.77 -8.80
N ASN A 115 -0.22 -4.74 -7.99
CA ASN A 115 -1.19 -4.77 -6.90
C ASN A 115 -2.66 -4.66 -7.40
N ARG A 116 -2.91 -4.88 -8.68
CA ARG A 116 -4.24 -5.03 -9.29
C ARG A 116 -4.40 -6.38 -10.01
N CYS A 117 -3.40 -7.26 -9.91
CA CYS A 117 -3.30 -8.48 -10.71
C CYS A 117 -3.71 -9.77 -9.96
N PHE A 118 -4.05 -9.69 -8.67
CA PHE A 118 -4.40 -10.86 -7.85
C PHE A 118 -5.85 -11.35 -8.04
N ARG A 119 -6.55 -10.82 -9.04
CA ARG A 119 -7.85 -11.33 -9.50
C ARG A 119 -7.82 -11.60 -11.00
N PRO A 120 -8.67 -12.54 -11.49
CA PRO A 120 -8.82 -12.78 -12.93
C PRO A 120 -9.19 -11.49 -13.69
N PRO A 121 -8.79 -11.35 -14.96
CA PRO A 121 -8.09 -12.36 -15.77
C PRO A 121 -6.56 -12.40 -15.56
N TRP A 122 -6.01 -13.62 -15.55
CA TRP A 122 -4.57 -13.90 -15.46
C TRP A 122 -3.96 -14.23 -16.83
N CYS A 123 -4.28 -13.43 -17.83
CA CYS A 123 -3.95 -13.72 -19.23
C CYS A 123 -2.55 -13.23 -19.65
N ASP A 124 -2.02 -12.20 -19.00
CA ASP A 124 -0.70 -11.61 -19.27
C ASP A 124 0.37 -12.07 -18.27
N GLU A 125 1.57 -11.52 -18.41
CA GLU A 125 2.73 -11.89 -17.58
C GLU A 125 2.49 -11.59 -16.10
N GLU A 126 2.00 -10.38 -15.79
CA GLU A 126 1.71 -9.92 -14.43
C GLU A 126 0.62 -10.77 -13.78
N GLY A 127 -0.43 -11.10 -14.54
CA GLY A 127 -1.53 -11.93 -14.06
C GLY A 127 -1.09 -13.36 -13.76
N ARG A 128 -0.27 -13.97 -14.63
CA ARG A 128 0.27 -15.33 -14.37
C ARG A 128 1.18 -15.35 -13.15
N LEU A 129 2.05 -14.36 -13.01
CA LEU A 129 2.91 -14.23 -11.83
C LEU A 129 2.09 -14.04 -10.54
N ALA A 130 1.09 -13.15 -10.57
CA ALA A 130 0.21 -12.92 -9.42
C ALA A 130 -0.56 -14.18 -9.03
N ARG A 131 -1.07 -14.94 -10.01
CA ARG A 131 -1.71 -16.24 -9.77
C ARG A 131 -0.75 -17.23 -9.14
N GLU A 132 0.45 -17.39 -9.70
CA GLU A 132 1.44 -18.32 -9.17
C GLU A 132 1.82 -17.98 -7.72
N VAL A 133 2.05 -16.70 -7.41
CA VAL A 133 2.36 -16.23 -6.06
C VAL A 133 1.19 -16.49 -5.11
N LEU A 134 -0.04 -16.19 -5.54
CA LEU A 134 -1.24 -16.44 -4.74
C LEU A 134 -1.37 -17.94 -4.42
N ASP A 135 -1.21 -18.81 -5.42
CA ASP A 135 -1.26 -20.27 -5.23
C ASP A 135 -0.19 -20.75 -4.23
N ARG A 136 1.02 -20.18 -4.27
CA ARG A 136 2.11 -20.50 -3.32
C ARG A 136 1.80 -20.04 -1.90
N ILE A 137 1.26 -18.84 -1.74
CA ILE A 137 0.87 -18.28 -0.44
C ILE A 137 -0.27 -19.11 0.17
N LEU A 138 -1.30 -19.44 -0.62
CA LEU A 138 -2.42 -20.26 -0.16
C LEU A 138 -1.96 -21.68 0.22
N ALA A 139 -1.01 -22.25 -0.52
CA ALA A 139 -0.48 -23.58 -0.24
C ALA A 139 0.29 -23.68 1.08
N VAL A 140 0.94 -22.60 1.55
CA VAL A 140 1.62 -22.60 2.85
C VAL A 140 0.69 -22.35 4.04
N GLY A 141 -0.54 -21.90 3.80
CA GLY A 141 -1.57 -21.69 4.83
C GLY A 141 -1.07 -20.85 6.02
N PRO A 142 -0.61 -19.61 5.78
CA PRO A 142 0.05 -18.82 6.81
C PRO A 142 -0.91 -18.39 7.93
N GLU A 143 -0.37 -18.13 9.11
CA GLU A 143 -1.15 -17.57 10.22
C GLU A 143 -1.53 -16.11 9.98
N CYS A 144 -0.75 -15.39 9.17
CA CYS A 144 -1.06 -14.04 8.71
C CYS A 144 -0.27 -13.64 7.46
N LEU A 145 -0.75 -12.59 6.79
CA LEU A 145 -0.07 -11.89 5.71
C LEU A 145 0.00 -10.39 5.97
N VAL A 146 1.20 -9.82 5.87
CA VAL A 146 1.43 -8.37 5.94
C VAL A 146 2.03 -7.87 4.63
N ASP A 147 1.37 -6.93 3.99
CA ASP A 147 1.84 -6.29 2.74
C ASP A 147 2.35 -4.87 3.02
N LEU A 148 3.65 -4.63 2.85
CA LEU A 148 4.32 -3.38 3.22
C LEU A 148 4.45 -2.42 2.02
N HIS A 149 3.86 -1.23 2.17
CA HIS A 149 3.81 -0.14 1.17
C HIS A 149 4.32 1.18 1.74
N ASN A 150 4.47 2.16 0.86
CA ASN A 150 4.72 3.56 1.21
C ASN A 150 3.74 4.48 0.49
N ASN A 151 3.45 5.63 1.09
CA ASN A 151 2.75 6.71 0.41
C ASN A 151 3.71 7.66 -0.31
N THR A 152 3.16 8.45 -1.23
CA THR A 152 3.91 9.51 -1.93
C THR A 152 3.85 10.86 -1.20
N GLY A 153 2.70 11.18 -0.58
CA GLY A 153 2.51 12.38 0.24
C GLY A 153 2.92 12.18 1.70
N HIS A 154 2.90 13.26 2.48
CA HIS A 154 3.24 13.29 3.91
C HIS A 154 2.20 12.56 4.79
N ASN A 155 2.21 11.23 4.77
CA ASN A 155 1.32 10.42 5.60
C ASN A 155 2.09 9.84 6.80
N PRO A 156 1.47 9.76 8.00
CA PRO A 156 1.95 8.88 9.06
C PRO A 156 1.80 7.42 8.64
N ALA A 157 2.27 6.50 9.48
CA ALA A 157 1.99 5.08 9.27
C ALA A 157 0.54 4.73 9.65
N TYR A 158 -0.08 3.83 8.88
CA TYR A 158 -1.41 3.31 9.14
C TYR A 158 -1.61 1.95 8.47
N GLY A 159 -2.57 1.17 8.97
CA GLY A 159 -3.02 -0.05 8.31
C GLY A 159 -4.17 0.23 7.34
N VAL A 160 -4.28 -0.58 6.29
CA VAL A 160 -5.46 -0.67 5.44
C VAL A 160 -6.03 -2.07 5.55
N ALA A 161 -7.32 -2.16 5.84
CA ALA A 161 -8.01 -3.42 5.99
C ALA A 161 -9.31 -3.43 5.19
N VAL A 162 -9.57 -4.57 4.52
CA VAL A 162 -10.82 -4.84 3.80
C VAL A 162 -11.95 -5.18 4.78
N ARG A 163 -11.60 -5.76 5.94
CA ARG A 163 -12.51 -6.09 7.04
C ARG A 163 -11.89 -5.62 8.35
N ILE A 164 -12.66 -4.93 9.17
CA ILE A 164 -12.23 -4.50 10.51
C ILE A 164 -12.74 -5.51 11.54
N ASP A 165 -11.85 -6.40 11.98
CA ASP A 165 -12.05 -7.37 13.06
C ASP A 165 -10.84 -7.43 14.00
N VAL A 166 -10.96 -8.19 15.10
CA VAL A 166 -9.90 -8.30 16.12
C VAL A 166 -8.55 -8.72 15.54
N THR A 167 -8.54 -9.60 14.53
CA THR A 167 -7.31 -10.12 13.92
C THR A 167 -6.61 -9.07 13.08
N SER A 168 -7.37 -8.32 12.27
CA SER A 168 -6.84 -7.21 11.48
C SER A 168 -6.26 -6.11 12.38
N LEU A 169 -6.95 -5.79 13.49
CA LEU A 169 -6.53 -4.77 14.44
C LEU A 169 -5.26 -5.18 15.20
N ALA A 170 -5.19 -6.43 15.66
CA ALA A 170 -4.00 -6.99 16.30
C ALA A 170 -2.78 -6.88 15.37
N LEU A 171 -2.92 -7.32 14.12
CA LEU A 171 -1.83 -7.33 13.15
C LEU A 171 -1.36 -5.92 12.79
N ILE A 172 -2.29 -4.98 12.58
CA ILE A 172 -1.96 -3.57 12.30
C ILE A 172 -1.28 -2.91 13.50
N SER A 173 -1.68 -3.26 14.73
CA SER A 173 -1.13 -2.66 15.96
C SER A 173 0.38 -2.90 16.14
N LEU A 174 0.93 -3.90 15.45
CA LEU A 174 2.38 -4.14 15.43
C LEU A 174 3.14 -2.98 14.77
N TYR A 175 2.48 -2.26 13.85
CA TYR A 175 3.06 -1.23 12.99
C TYR A 175 2.52 0.18 13.27
N ALA A 176 1.22 0.32 13.52
CA ALA A 176 0.54 1.60 13.56
C ALA A 176 -0.64 1.63 14.55
N ASP A 177 -1.14 2.82 14.85
CA ASP A 177 -2.26 3.12 15.76
C ASP A 177 -3.54 3.56 15.02
N ARG A 178 -3.51 3.52 13.69
CA ARG A 178 -4.59 3.94 12.79
C ARG A 178 -4.86 2.87 11.75
N VAL A 179 -6.13 2.69 11.41
CA VAL A 179 -6.58 1.83 10.32
C VAL A 179 -7.59 2.54 9.43
N VAL A 180 -7.42 2.40 8.12
CA VAL A 180 -8.39 2.80 7.12
C VAL A 180 -9.17 1.57 6.66
N HIS A 181 -10.49 1.61 6.82
CA HIS A 181 -11.38 0.59 6.28
C HIS A 181 -11.65 0.88 4.81
N ALA A 182 -11.10 0.05 3.93
CA ALA A 182 -11.22 0.18 2.48
C ALA A 182 -11.78 -1.10 1.87
N PRO A 183 -13.12 -1.27 1.86
CA PRO A 183 -13.77 -2.41 1.20
C PRO A 183 -13.78 -2.17 -0.32
N LEU A 184 -12.60 -2.24 -0.93
CA LEU A 184 -12.43 -2.05 -2.37
C LEU A 184 -12.35 -3.42 -3.07
N ALA A 185 -12.59 -3.39 -4.38
CA ALA A 185 -12.48 -4.56 -5.27
C ALA A 185 -11.42 -4.30 -6.35
N LEU A 186 -10.22 -3.93 -5.92
CA LEU A 186 -9.11 -3.52 -6.78
C LEU A 186 -8.25 -4.67 -7.29
N GLY A 187 -8.42 -5.89 -6.76
CA GLY A 187 -7.59 -7.04 -7.12
C GLY A 187 -6.22 -7.01 -6.46
N THR A 188 -6.16 -6.51 -5.23
CA THR A 188 -4.96 -6.53 -4.39
C THR A 188 -4.68 -7.92 -3.82
N LEU A 189 -3.47 -8.16 -3.33
CA LEU A 189 -3.13 -9.42 -2.68
C LEU A 189 -3.97 -9.64 -1.41
N VAL A 190 -4.10 -8.63 -0.57
CA VAL A 190 -4.89 -8.69 0.67
C VAL A 190 -6.36 -9.03 0.39
N GLU A 191 -6.95 -8.43 -0.64
CA GLU A 191 -8.32 -8.77 -1.08
C GLU A 191 -8.47 -10.23 -1.53
N ALA A 192 -7.41 -10.83 -2.09
CA ALA A 192 -7.44 -12.20 -2.58
C ALA A 192 -7.21 -13.24 -1.46
N THR A 193 -6.74 -12.82 -0.28
CA THR A 193 -6.37 -13.72 0.82
C THR A 193 -7.22 -13.56 2.08
N ILE A 194 -8.00 -12.47 2.21
CA ILE A 194 -8.73 -12.13 3.44
C ILE A 194 -9.71 -13.20 3.95
N ASP A 195 -10.28 -14.03 3.07
CA ASP A 195 -11.19 -15.11 3.47
C ASP A 195 -10.46 -16.40 3.90
N HIS A 196 -9.13 -16.43 3.81
CA HIS A 196 -8.30 -17.59 4.17
C HIS A 196 -7.56 -17.40 5.49
N PHE A 197 -7.00 -16.21 5.72
CA PHE A 197 -6.23 -15.86 6.92
C PHE A 197 -6.15 -14.34 7.10
N PRO A 198 -5.86 -13.86 8.33
CA PRO A 198 -5.67 -12.43 8.60
C PRO A 198 -4.66 -11.81 7.64
N SER A 199 -5.11 -10.82 6.87
CA SER A 199 -4.32 -10.16 5.83
C SER A 199 -4.51 -8.65 5.92
N VAL A 200 -3.42 -7.89 5.99
CA VAL A 200 -3.47 -6.43 6.07
C VAL A 200 -2.41 -5.79 5.19
N THR A 201 -2.70 -4.60 4.67
CA THR A 201 -1.70 -3.72 4.08
C THR A 201 -1.24 -2.75 5.15
N ILE A 202 0.06 -2.49 5.23
CA ILE A 202 0.63 -1.44 6.07
C ILE A 202 1.24 -0.39 5.17
N GLU A 203 0.76 0.83 5.30
CA GLU A 203 1.37 2.01 4.71
C GLU A 203 2.35 2.55 5.73
N CYS A 204 3.66 2.37 5.50
CA CYS A 204 4.69 2.70 6.48
C CYS A 204 4.93 4.21 6.63
N GLY A 205 4.32 5.02 5.76
CA GLY A 205 4.53 6.47 5.65
C GLY A 205 5.21 6.85 4.33
N ARG A 206 5.70 8.09 4.25
CA ARG A 206 6.25 8.65 3.00
C ARG A 206 7.53 7.94 2.54
N SER A 207 7.57 7.52 1.28
CA SER A 207 8.77 6.95 0.65
C SER A 207 9.95 7.94 0.73
N GLY A 208 11.11 7.47 1.20
CA GLY A 208 12.31 8.28 1.41
C GLY A 208 12.42 8.94 2.79
N ASP A 209 11.40 8.83 3.65
CA ASP A 209 11.46 9.27 5.03
C ASP A 209 12.06 8.18 5.94
N PRO A 210 13.14 8.45 6.69
CA PRO A 210 13.69 7.51 7.66
C PRO A 210 12.69 7.01 8.71
N ALA A 211 11.67 7.81 9.07
CA ALA A 211 10.63 7.39 10.00
C ALA A 211 9.75 6.25 9.41
N ALA A 212 9.55 6.25 8.09
CA ALA A 212 8.82 5.18 7.42
C ALA A 212 9.62 3.88 7.40
N ASP A 213 10.93 3.97 7.14
CA ASP A 213 11.85 2.81 7.19
C ASP A 213 11.91 2.20 8.60
N GLU A 214 11.97 3.04 9.63
CA GLU A 214 11.97 2.57 11.03
C GLU A 214 10.63 1.95 11.43
N THR A 215 9.50 2.49 10.94
CA THR A 215 8.17 1.90 11.19
C THR A 215 8.06 0.51 10.55
N ALA A 216 8.49 0.38 9.30
CA ALA A 216 8.54 -0.92 8.60
C ALA A 216 9.41 -1.91 9.38
N TYR A 217 10.61 -1.51 9.80
CA TYR A 217 11.51 -2.41 10.53
C TYR A 217 10.96 -2.84 11.90
N ARG A 218 10.43 -1.92 12.72
CA ARG A 218 9.90 -2.25 14.05
C ARG A 218 8.72 -3.21 13.98
N GLY A 219 7.76 -2.93 13.11
CA GLY A 219 6.61 -3.81 12.95
C GLY A 219 6.98 -5.15 12.33
N LEU A 220 7.92 -5.16 11.38
CA LEU A 220 8.46 -6.40 10.81
C LEU A 220 9.14 -7.24 11.89
N ALA A 221 10.07 -6.67 12.66
CA ALA A 221 10.76 -7.37 13.74
C ALA A 221 9.77 -8.03 14.71
N ARG A 222 8.75 -7.30 15.18
CA ARG A 222 7.66 -7.85 16.00
C ARG A 222 6.91 -8.98 15.29
N THR A 223 6.57 -8.79 14.03
CA THR A 223 5.89 -9.81 13.21
C THR A 223 6.74 -11.07 13.05
N LEU A 224 8.07 -10.99 13.06
CA LEU A 224 8.94 -12.15 12.85
C LEU A 224 9.38 -12.82 14.16
N GLU A 225 9.43 -12.09 15.26
CA GLU A 225 10.13 -12.52 16.49
C GLU A 225 9.18 -12.91 17.63
N GLU A 226 7.96 -12.41 17.64
CA GLU A 226 6.98 -12.76 18.68
C GLU A 226 6.50 -14.21 18.49
N ASP A 227 6.52 -15.01 19.54
CA ASP A 227 6.05 -16.41 19.46
C ASP A 227 4.54 -16.50 19.17
N ASP A 228 3.76 -15.56 19.73
CA ASP A 228 2.32 -15.39 19.53
C ASP A 228 2.01 -13.93 19.21
N LEU A 229 1.31 -13.68 18.09
CA LEU A 229 0.89 -12.34 17.68
C LEU A 229 -0.39 -11.87 18.39
N HIS A 230 -1.01 -12.73 19.20
CA HIS A 230 -2.24 -12.47 19.93
C HIS A 230 -3.40 -12.00 19.02
N LEU A 231 -3.51 -12.60 17.83
CA LEU A 231 -4.48 -12.18 16.81
C LEU A 231 -5.94 -12.27 17.27
N GLU A 232 -6.23 -13.13 18.25
CA GLU A 232 -7.58 -13.32 18.79
C GLU A 232 -7.91 -12.37 19.97
N ALA A 233 -6.94 -11.59 20.46
CA ALA A 233 -7.07 -10.82 21.68
C ALA A 233 -6.44 -9.42 21.52
N PHE A 234 -7.14 -8.53 20.81
CA PHE A 234 -6.79 -7.12 20.74
C PHE A 234 -7.82 -6.25 21.49
N ASP A 235 -7.36 -5.54 22.51
CA ASP A 235 -8.15 -4.59 23.31
C ASP A 235 -7.54 -3.17 23.36
N GLY A 236 -6.49 -2.95 22.58
CA GLY A 236 -5.76 -1.68 22.52
C GLY A 236 -6.51 -0.55 21.80
N PRO A 237 -6.04 0.70 21.95
CA PRO A 237 -6.59 1.82 21.20
C PRO A 237 -6.23 1.71 19.71
N MET A 238 -7.22 1.90 18.83
CA MET A 238 -7.02 2.04 17.39
C MET A 238 -7.97 3.12 16.87
N SER A 239 -7.45 4.09 16.12
CA SER A 239 -8.29 5.03 15.37
C SER A 239 -8.75 4.38 14.06
N VAL A 240 -10.06 4.26 13.88
CA VAL A 240 -10.67 3.60 12.72
C VAL A 240 -11.27 4.67 11.81
N LEU A 241 -10.73 4.76 10.61
CA LEU A 241 -11.16 5.69 9.56
C LEU A 241 -12.05 4.93 8.58
N GLU A 242 -13.34 5.26 8.58
CA GLU A 242 -14.38 4.56 7.80
C GLU A 242 -14.93 5.47 6.68
N ASP A 243 -15.67 4.83 5.76
CA ASP A 243 -16.41 5.46 4.66
C ASP A 243 -15.58 6.44 3.81
N PRO A 244 -14.44 6.00 3.23
CA PRO A 244 -13.59 6.88 2.44
C PRO A 244 -14.34 7.40 1.21
N ILE A 245 -14.49 8.72 1.13
CA ILE A 245 -14.98 9.43 -0.04
C ILE A 245 -13.78 9.64 -0.97
N ARG A 246 -13.85 9.07 -2.17
CA ARG A 246 -12.78 9.19 -3.17
C ARG A 246 -12.94 10.50 -3.93
N VAL A 247 -11.96 11.40 -3.84
CA VAL A 247 -12.00 12.72 -4.49
C VAL A 247 -11.04 12.72 -5.68
N CYS A 248 -11.59 12.87 -6.88
CA CYS A 248 -10.85 12.86 -8.14
C CYS A 248 -10.92 14.22 -8.82
N VAL A 249 -9.89 14.54 -9.61
CA VAL A 249 -9.97 15.62 -10.58
C VAL A 249 -10.64 15.09 -11.84
N THR A 250 -11.60 15.82 -12.40
CA THR A 250 -12.28 15.40 -13.63
C THR A 250 -11.28 15.31 -14.79
N ASP A 251 -11.53 14.39 -15.73
CA ASP A 251 -10.63 14.14 -16.86
C ASP A 251 -10.38 15.40 -17.71
N ALA A 252 -11.43 16.21 -17.87
CA ALA A 252 -11.41 17.42 -18.68
C ALA A 252 -10.66 18.61 -18.05
N ALA A 253 -10.47 18.63 -16.72
CA ALA A 253 -9.88 19.78 -16.04
C ALA A 253 -8.35 19.79 -16.11
N GLY A 254 -7.72 20.89 -16.53
CA GLY A 254 -6.28 21.09 -16.33
C GLY A 254 -5.94 21.18 -14.84
N LEU A 255 -4.93 20.43 -14.38
CA LEU A 255 -4.49 20.40 -12.98
C LEU A 255 -3.06 20.92 -12.85
N ALA A 256 -2.86 21.86 -11.93
CA ALA A 256 -1.55 22.29 -11.46
C ALA A 256 -1.46 22.21 -9.92
N PHE A 257 -0.23 22.22 -9.41
CA PHE A 257 0.05 22.42 -7.99
C PHE A 257 0.93 23.66 -7.84
N GLY A 258 0.60 24.54 -6.90
CA GLY A 258 1.32 25.80 -6.73
C GLY A 258 0.89 26.58 -5.49
N GLU A 259 1.65 27.63 -5.18
CA GLU A 259 1.37 28.57 -4.07
C GLU A 259 0.36 29.68 -4.46
N ALA A 260 -0.03 29.73 -5.73
CA ALA A 260 -0.92 30.72 -6.31
C ALA A 260 -1.65 30.12 -7.52
N PRO A 261 -2.79 30.71 -7.98
CA PRO A 261 -3.50 30.24 -9.16
C PRO A 261 -2.61 30.21 -10.40
N ASP A 262 -2.63 29.09 -11.13
CA ASP A 262 -2.01 28.96 -12.44
C ASP A 262 -2.99 29.44 -13.52
N ALA A 263 -2.54 30.34 -14.39
CA ALA A 263 -3.35 30.88 -15.48
C ALA A 263 -3.69 29.82 -16.54
N ASP A 264 -2.90 28.74 -16.64
CA ASP A 264 -2.97 27.67 -17.64
C ASP A 264 -3.64 26.38 -17.10
N ALA A 265 -3.95 26.29 -15.80
CA ALA A 265 -4.78 25.22 -15.22
C ALA A 265 -6.23 25.65 -14.87
N ASP A 266 -7.19 24.72 -14.98
CA ASP A 266 -8.56 24.94 -14.50
C ASP A 266 -8.64 24.85 -12.97
N LEU A 267 -7.85 23.95 -12.39
CA LEU A 267 -7.71 23.71 -10.97
C LEU A 267 -6.23 23.81 -10.59
N THR A 268 -5.92 24.70 -9.65
CA THR A 268 -4.61 24.73 -8.99
C THR A 268 -4.78 24.31 -7.53
N ILE A 269 -4.10 23.26 -7.10
CA ILE A 269 -4.11 22.80 -5.70
C ILE A 269 -2.88 23.34 -4.97
N SER A 270 -2.98 23.60 -3.66
CA SER A 270 -1.81 24.06 -2.88
C SER A 270 -0.63 23.09 -3.03
N ALA A 271 0.58 23.61 -3.22
CA ALA A 271 1.76 22.78 -3.45
C ALA A 271 2.17 21.93 -2.24
N ASP A 272 1.69 22.28 -1.05
CA ASP A 272 1.94 21.61 0.22
C ASP A 272 0.69 20.98 0.84
N ILE A 273 -0.39 20.82 0.04
CA ILE A 273 -1.68 20.34 0.52
C ILE A 273 -1.57 18.98 1.23
N ASP A 274 -0.62 18.14 0.81
CA ASP A 274 -0.40 16.79 1.35
C ASP A 274 0.11 16.79 2.80
N ARG A 275 0.53 17.94 3.34
CA ARG A 275 0.85 18.11 4.77
C ARG A 275 -0.39 17.95 5.66
N HIS A 276 -1.58 18.13 5.11
CA HIS A 276 -2.83 17.94 5.84
C HIS A 276 -3.28 16.48 5.92
N ASN A 277 -2.54 15.53 5.31
CA ASN A 277 -2.84 14.12 5.48
C ASN A 277 -2.93 13.75 6.97
N PHE A 278 -4.04 13.11 7.35
CA PHE A 278 -4.39 12.76 8.73
C PHE A 278 -4.62 13.95 9.68
N GLU A 279 -4.75 15.16 9.15
CA GLU A 279 -5.22 16.34 9.90
C GLU A 279 -6.71 16.59 9.66
N ARG A 280 -7.37 17.22 10.63
CA ARG A 280 -8.78 17.59 10.49
C ARG A 280 -8.89 18.91 9.73
N LEU A 281 -9.48 18.87 8.53
CA LEU A 281 -9.78 20.07 7.76
C LEU A 281 -11.15 20.62 8.16
N SER A 282 -11.19 21.80 8.77
CA SER A 282 -12.44 22.48 9.12
C SER A 282 -13.10 23.14 7.89
N PRO A 283 -14.42 23.39 7.90
CA PRO A 283 -15.09 24.16 6.84
C PRO A 283 -14.44 25.54 6.63
N GLY A 284 -14.30 25.95 5.37
CA GLY A 284 -13.63 27.19 4.97
C GLY A 284 -12.11 27.06 4.87
N THR A 285 -11.55 25.85 5.00
CA THR A 285 -10.12 25.65 4.76
C THR A 285 -9.85 25.74 3.25
N PRO A 286 -8.98 26.65 2.80
CA PRO A 286 -8.57 26.73 1.40
C PRO A 286 -7.78 25.49 1.00
N ILE A 287 -8.07 24.91 -0.16
CA ILE A 287 -7.29 23.78 -0.71
C ILE A 287 -6.69 24.10 -2.07
N GLY A 288 -7.11 25.20 -2.69
CA GLY A 288 -6.61 25.62 -3.99
C GLY A 288 -7.47 26.71 -4.62
N TRP A 289 -7.39 26.81 -5.95
CA TRP A 289 -8.04 27.82 -6.76
C TRP A 289 -8.66 27.19 -8.00
N ILE A 290 -9.82 27.73 -8.40
CA ILE A 290 -10.48 27.39 -9.66
C ILE A 290 -10.43 28.61 -10.55
N ARG A 291 -9.93 28.44 -11.77
CA ARG A 291 -9.87 29.53 -12.76
C ARG A 291 -11.29 30.06 -13.03
N PRO A 292 -11.50 31.39 -13.06
CA PRO A 292 -12.79 31.96 -13.45
C PRO A 292 -13.28 31.45 -14.81
N GLY A 293 -14.52 30.98 -14.86
CA GLY A 293 -15.15 30.47 -16.08
C GLY A 293 -14.90 28.99 -16.36
N SER A 294 -14.02 28.31 -15.61
CA SER A 294 -13.83 26.86 -15.72
C SER A 294 -15.03 26.08 -15.19
N ALA A 295 -15.27 24.89 -15.76
CA ALA A 295 -16.24 23.95 -15.23
C ALA A 295 -15.79 23.41 -13.86
N TRP A 296 -16.73 22.84 -13.10
CA TRP A 296 -16.41 22.24 -11.80
C TRP A 296 -15.40 21.08 -11.97
N PRO A 297 -14.23 21.14 -11.32
CA PRO A 297 -13.12 20.25 -11.65
C PRO A 297 -13.02 19.01 -10.76
N LEU A 298 -13.94 18.82 -9.81
CA LEU A 298 -13.90 17.71 -8.85
C LEU A 298 -15.05 16.72 -9.06
N ASP A 299 -14.76 15.43 -8.89
CA ASP A 299 -15.72 14.34 -8.77
C ASP A 299 -15.43 13.63 -7.44
N ALA A 300 -16.32 13.76 -6.46
CA ALA A 300 -16.14 13.13 -5.15
C ALA A 300 -17.23 12.09 -4.95
N ARG A 301 -16.85 10.83 -4.74
CA ARG A 301 -17.79 9.72 -4.66
C ARG A 301 -17.70 8.98 -3.34
N ARG A 302 -18.86 8.78 -2.73
CA ARG A 302 -19.04 7.90 -1.57
C ARG A 302 -18.86 6.43 -1.97
N PRO A 303 -18.68 5.51 -1.01
CA PRO A 303 -18.59 4.07 -1.31
C PRO A 303 -19.78 3.50 -2.09
N ASP A 304 -20.97 4.08 -1.96
CA ASP A 304 -22.17 3.70 -2.72
C ASP A 304 -22.23 4.29 -4.15
N GLY A 305 -21.22 5.06 -4.55
CA GLY A 305 -21.10 5.71 -5.86
C GLY A 305 -21.76 7.09 -5.95
N THR A 306 -22.44 7.56 -4.90
CA THR A 306 -23.11 8.87 -4.87
C THR A 306 -22.08 10.00 -4.97
N GLU A 307 -22.29 10.91 -5.93
CA GLU A 307 -21.47 12.12 -6.10
C GLU A 307 -21.80 13.15 -5.01
N CYS A 308 -20.78 13.74 -4.39
CA CYS A 308 -20.94 14.67 -3.28
C CYS A 308 -19.90 15.81 -3.26
N SER A 309 -19.23 16.11 -4.37
CA SER A 309 -18.18 17.14 -4.40
C SER A 309 -18.70 18.52 -4.04
N HIS A 310 -19.91 18.89 -4.49
CA HIS A 310 -20.54 20.16 -4.14
C HIS A 310 -21.03 20.23 -2.68
N GLU A 311 -21.21 19.10 -2.01
CA GLU A 311 -21.45 19.04 -0.56
C GLU A 311 -20.14 19.25 0.21
N MET A 312 -19.03 18.75 -0.32
CA MET A 312 -17.71 18.79 0.32
C MET A 312 -16.94 20.09 0.08
N PHE A 313 -17.11 20.73 -1.09
CA PHE A 313 -16.31 21.87 -1.51
C PHE A 313 -17.19 22.97 -2.11
N ARG A 314 -16.72 24.21 -1.98
CA ARG A 314 -17.29 25.39 -2.65
C ARG A 314 -16.18 26.28 -3.17
N THR A 315 -16.57 27.19 -4.06
CA THR A 315 -15.69 28.27 -4.51
C THR A 315 -16.16 29.59 -3.91
N ARG A 316 -15.22 30.37 -3.35
CA ARG A 316 -15.44 31.74 -2.89
C ARG A 316 -14.34 32.63 -3.45
N GLU A 317 -14.71 33.62 -4.26
CA GLU A 317 -13.75 34.55 -4.89
C GLU A 317 -12.61 33.83 -5.66
N GLY A 318 -12.94 32.71 -6.32
CA GLY A 318 -11.98 31.88 -7.06
C GLY A 318 -11.19 30.88 -6.20
N ILE A 319 -11.29 30.96 -4.87
CA ILE A 319 -10.65 30.02 -3.94
C ILE A 319 -11.56 28.80 -3.75
N LEU A 320 -11.01 27.61 -3.94
CA LEU A 320 -11.65 26.35 -3.61
C LEU A 320 -11.42 26.05 -2.12
N GLU A 321 -12.50 25.96 -1.36
CA GLU A 321 -12.46 25.71 0.08
C GLU A 321 -13.42 24.59 0.49
N THR A 322 -13.09 23.94 1.61
CA THR A 322 -13.93 22.89 2.21
C THR A 322 -15.27 23.47 2.71
N ARG A 323 -16.34 22.68 2.65
CA ARG A 323 -17.67 23.00 3.20
C ARG A 323 -18.02 22.17 4.41
N PHE A 324 -17.42 20.99 4.53
CA PHE A 324 -17.66 20.03 5.58
C PHE A 324 -16.32 19.59 6.18
N GLU A 325 -16.36 19.14 7.43
CA GLU A 325 -15.17 18.67 8.13
C GLU A 325 -14.81 17.24 7.73
N PHE A 326 -13.56 17.00 7.36
CA PHE A 326 -13.07 15.66 7.07
C PHE A 326 -11.57 15.56 7.34
N ILE A 327 -11.05 14.33 7.31
CA ILE A 327 -9.63 14.04 7.38
C ILE A 327 -9.20 13.57 5.99
N PRO A 328 -8.31 14.27 5.26
CA PRO A 328 -7.77 13.75 4.03
C PRO A 328 -6.71 12.69 4.33
N ILE A 329 -6.66 11.65 3.52
CA ILE A 329 -5.63 10.61 3.55
C ILE A 329 -5.15 10.37 2.12
N MET A 330 -3.90 9.92 1.98
CA MET A 330 -3.27 9.63 0.67
C MET A 330 -3.32 10.82 -0.30
N MET A 331 -3.42 12.04 0.22
CA MET A 331 -3.38 13.25 -0.57
C MET A 331 -2.01 13.42 -1.20
N THR A 332 -2.01 13.73 -2.50
CA THR A 332 -0.80 13.79 -3.31
C THR A 332 -0.59 15.17 -3.92
N THR A 333 0.67 15.52 -4.11
CA THR A 333 1.12 16.70 -4.86
C THR A 333 1.71 16.33 -6.23
N ARG A 334 1.53 15.07 -6.65
CA ARG A 334 2.03 14.53 -7.92
C ARG A 334 0.90 14.54 -8.96
N PRO A 335 0.96 15.39 -10.01
CA PRO A 335 -0.10 15.52 -11.02
C PRO A 335 -0.49 14.19 -11.68
N GLU A 336 0.50 13.35 -11.97
CA GLU A 336 0.31 12.05 -12.60
C GLU A 336 -0.51 11.10 -11.73
N ILE A 337 -0.28 11.08 -10.41
CA ILE A 337 -1.05 10.25 -9.46
C ILE A 337 -2.45 10.81 -9.30
N ALA A 338 -2.57 12.12 -9.12
CA ALA A 338 -3.86 12.80 -9.00
C ALA A 338 -4.77 12.58 -10.22
N LYS A 339 -4.18 12.41 -11.40
CA LYS A 339 -4.89 12.15 -12.66
C LYS A 339 -5.15 10.68 -12.95
N SER A 340 -4.23 9.78 -12.63
CA SER A 340 -4.41 8.35 -12.92
C SER A 340 -5.23 7.61 -11.86
N ASP A 341 -5.23 8.10 -10.62
CA ASP A 341 -5.94 7.50 -9.49
C ASP A 341 -6.95 8.49 -8.91
N CYS A 342 -6.58 9.20 -7.84
CA CYS A 342 -7.40 10.22 -7.19
C CYS A 342 -6.52 11.30 -6.58
N LEU A 343 -7.12 12.45 -6.25
CA LEU A 343 -6.42 13.54 -5.58
C LEU A 343 -6.17 13.20 -4.10
N PHE A 344 -7.18 12.62 -3.44
CA PHE A 344 -7.13 12.08 -2.08
C PHE A 344 -8.40 11.28 -1.76
N TYR A 345 -8.41 10.67 -0.57
CA TYR A 345 -9.64 10.20 0.07
C TYR A 345 -9.96 11.08 1.27
N ALA A 346 -11.23 11.39 1.47
CA ALA A 346 -11.73 12.06 2.66
C ALA A 346 -12.44 11.06 3.54
N VAL A 347 -12.01 10.94 4.79
CA VAL A 347 -12.59 10.03 5.77
C VAL A 347 -13.14 10.80 6.97
N ARG A 348 -13.93 10.09 7.77
CA ARG A 348 -14.34 10.54 9.09
C ARG A 348 -13.74 9.59 10.13
N GLU A 349 -13.30 10.16 11.25
CA GLU A 349 -12.82 9.36 12.36
C GLU A 349 -14.02 8.79 13.14
N GLY A 350 -14.16 7.46 13.09
CA GLY A 350 -15.00 6.72 14.02
C GLY A 350 -14.17 6.32 15.24
N SER A 351 -14.80 6.27 16.42
CA SER A 351 -14.19 5.60 17.57
C SER A 351 -14.78 4.20 17.69
N ARG A 352 -13.93 3.17 17.61
CA ARG A 352 -14.28 1.81 18.05
C ARG A 352 -13.33 1.42 19.16
N THR A 353 -13.86 1.26 20.36
CA THR A 353 -13.15 0.51 21.41
C THR A 353 -13.34 -0.97 21.10
N GLY A 354 -12.27 -1.78 21.20
CA GLY A 354 -12.27 -3.21 20.90
C GLY A 354 -13.12 -4.04 21.85
N ARG A 355 -14.45 -3.84 21.83
CA ARG A 355 -15.42 -4.70 22.51
C ARG A 355 -16.51 -5.14 21.54
N ARG A 356 -16.45 -6.41 21.16
CA ARG A 356 -17.53 -7.37 21.46
C ARG A 356 -17.01 -8.79 21.39
#